data_AF-A0A350YIK0-F1
#
_entry.id   AF-A0A350YIK0-F1
#
_cell.length_a   1.000
_cell.length_b   1.000
_cell.length_c   1.000
_cell.angle_alpha   90.00
_cell.angle_beta   90.00
_cell.angle_gamma   90.00
#
_symmetry.space_group_name_H-M   'P 1'
#
loop_
_entity.id
_entity.type
_entity.pdbx_description
1 polymer ?
#
loop_
_entity_poly.entity_id
_entity_poly.type
_entity_poly.pdbx_seq_one_letter_code
_entity_poly.pdbx_strand_id
1 'polypeptide(L)' 'MSGREVLPLIEGGKGVSATNGMSSGSWAAAGGVGTVSAVNADSYDENGNRIPQI' A
#
# COMPACT_ATOMS: atom_id res chain seq x y z
N MET A 1 -11.98 -11.93 -0.68
CA MET A 1 -10.98 -12.90 -0.18
C MET A 1 -11.32 -13.27 1.25
N SER A 2 -11.47 -14.57 1.57
CA SER A 2 -12.28 -15.11 2.69
C SER A 2 -13.79 -15.17 2.37
N GLY A 3 -14.18 -16.01 1.41
CA GLY A 3 -15.59 -16.28 1.08
C GLY A 3 -16.35 -15.22 0.26
N ARG A 4 -15.79 -14.01 0.11
CA ARG A 4 -16.38 -12.95 -0.72
C ARG A 4 -16.01 -13.09 -2.20
N GLU A 5 -17.01 -13.07 -3.08
CA GLU A 5 -16.84 -12.96 -4.53
C GLU A 5 -16.23 -11.59 -4.88
N VAL A 6 -15.18 -11.61 -5.70
CA VAL A 6 -14.43 -10.45 -6.16
C VAL A 6 -14.02 -10.65 -7.61
N LEU A 7 -13.80 -9.56 -8.34
CA LEU A 7 -13.14 -9.60 -9.64
C LEU A 7 -11.75 -10.24 -9.51
N PRO A 8 -11.26 -10.93 -10.55
CA PRO A 8 -9.93 -11.56 -10.53
C PRO A 8 -8.82 -10.52 -10.75
N LEU A 9 -8.90 -9.37 -10.08
CA LEU A 9 -7.98 -8.25 -10.20
C LEU A 9 -7.49 -7.83 -8.80
N ILE A 10 -6.19 -7.61 -8.70
CA ILE A 10 -5.50 -7.26 -7.46
C ILE A 10 -4.72 -5.96 -7.69
N GLU A 11 -4.83 -5.02 -6.74
CA GLU A 11 -4.01 -3.82 -6.73
C GLU A 11 -2.54 -4.18 -6.56
N GLY A 12 -1.72 -3.93 -7.59
CA GLY A 12 -0.27 -4.06 -7.49
C GLY A 12 0.33 -3.00 -6.56
N GLY A 13 1.29 -3.41 -5.73
CA GLY A 13 1.99 -2.52 -4.80
C GLY A 13 2.84 -1.45 -5.50
N LYS A 14 2.75 -0.21 -5.01
CA LYS A 14 3.40 1.00 -5.57
C LYS A 14 4.32 1.70 -4.59
N GLY A 15 4.60 1.08 -3.45
CA GLY A 15 5.42 1.64 -2.38
C GLY A 15 4.66 2.57 -1.44
N VAL A 16 5.44 3.32 -0.66
CA VAL A 16 4.94 4.24 0.37
C VAL A 16 4.09 5.34 -0.25
N SER A 17 3.04 5.75 0.46
CA SER A 17 2.06 6.77 0.06
C SER A 17 1.15 6.40 -1.11
N ALA A 18 1.63 5.68 -2.13
CA ALA A 18 0.85 5.36 -3.33
C ALA A 18 -0.10 4.15 -3.15
N THR A 19 0.33 3.11 -2.41
CA THR A 19 -0.54 1.98 -2.04
C THR A 19 -0.91 2.10 -0.57
N ASN A 20 -2.09 2.67 -0.30
CA ASN A 20 -2.53 3.08 1.03
C ASN A 20 -4.00 2.68 1.28
N GLY A 21 -4.56 3.02 2.44
CA GLY A 21 -5.95 2.66 2.76
C GLY A 21 -7.00 3.26 1.81
N MET A 22 -6.75 4.46 1.27
CA MET A 22 -7.66 5.11 0.31
C MET A 22 -7.63 4.41 -1.05
N SER A 23 -6.44 4.07 -1.56
CA SER A 23 -6.31 3.33 -2.82
C SER A 23 -6.90 1.92 -2.68
N SER A 24 -6.57 1.23 -1.58
CA SER A 24 -7.06 -0.10 -1.25
C SER A 24 -8.59 -0.15 -1.12
N GLY A 25 -9.17 0.84 -0.43
CA GLY A 25 -10.61 0.99 -0.28
C GLY A 25 -11.30 1.24 -1.62
N SER A 26 -10.68 2.02 -2.50
CA SER A 26 -11.21 2.30 -3.85
C SER A 26 -11.24 1.03 -4.71
N TRP A 27 -10.19 0.19 -4.63
CA TRP A 27 -10.16 -1.13 -5.27
C TRP A 27 -11.23 -2.07 -4.73
N ALA A 28 -11.40 -2.12 -3.40
CA ALA A 28 -12.43 -2.93 -2.77
C ALA A 28 -13.86 -2.48 -3.17
N ALA A 29 -14.10 -1.17 -3.25
CA ALA A 29 -15.38 -0.60 -3.68
C ALA A 29 -15.69 -0.91 -5.16
N ALA A 30 -14.67 -1.00 -6.01
CA ALA A 30 -14.81 -1.40 -7.41
C ALA A 30 -14.95 -2.93 -7.62
N GLY A 31 -14.97 -3.72 -6.54
CA GLY A 31 -15.08 -5.18 -6.59
C GLY A 31 -13.75 -5.92 -6.79
N GLY A 32 -12.62 -5.22 -6.81
CA GLY A 32 -11.29 -5.81 -6.82
C GLY A 32 -10.71 -6.03 -5.42
N VAL A 33 -9.45 -6.48 -5.36
CA VAL A 33 -8.72 -6.67 -4.10
C VAL A 33 -7.70 -5.55 -3.93
N GLY A 34 -7.91 -4.69 -2.94
CA GLY A 34 -6.94 -3.67 -2.56
C GLY A 34 -5.76 -4.24 -1.78
N THR A 35 -4.61 -3.56 -1.82
CA THR A 35 -3.41 -3.90 -1.05
C THR A 35 -2.96 -2.71 -0.21
N VAL A 36 -2.07 -2.93 0.75
CA VAL A 36 -1.45 -1.85 1.54
C VAL A 36 0.06 -2.01 1.48
N SER A 37 0.78 -0.90 1.38
CA SER A 37 2.24 -0.93 1.44
C SER A 37 2.71 -1.26 2.85
N ALA A 38 3.56 -2.29 2.95
CA ALA A 38 4.20 -2.71 4.21
C ALA A 38 5.71 -2.40 4.24
N VAL A 39 6.19 -1.57 3.30
CA VAL A 39 7.59 -1.13 3.30
C VAL A 39 7.74 0.16 4.10
N ASN A 40 8.87 0.34 4.78
CA ASN A 40 9.13 1.55 5.55
C ASN A 40 9.42 2.75 4.65
N ALA A 41 8.92 3.91 5.07
CA ALA A 41 9.30 5.18 4.49
C ALA A 41 10.77 5.50 4.81
N ASP A 42 11.45 6.15 3.87
CA ASP A 42 12.73 6.76 4.17
C ASP A 42 12.55 7.78 5.29
N SER A 43 13.40 7.68 6.31
CA SER A 43 13.45 8.60 7.43
C SER A 43 14.73 9.42 7.36
N TYR A 44 14.68 10.66 7.82
CA TYR A 44 15.81 11.60 7.75
C TYR A 44 16.09 12.20 9.12
N ASP A 45 17.36 12.43 9.44
CA ASP A 45 17.78 13.16 10.63
C ASP A 45 17.56 14.67 10.47
N GLU A 46 17.87 15.44 11.52
CA GLU A 46 17.76 16.91 11.52
C GLU A 46 18.66 17.61 10.48
N ASN A 47 19.69 16.92 9.99
CA ASN A 47 20.61 17.42 8.98
C ASN A 47 20.22 16.98 7.55
N GLY A 48 19.10 16.25 7.40
CA GLY A 48 18.63 15.73 6.12
C GLY A 48 19.35 14.47 5.63
N ASN A 49 20.10 13.78 6.49
CA ASN A 49 20.72 12.50 6.13
C ASN A 49 19.72 11.36 6.27
N ARG A 50 19.72 10.42 5.30
CA ARG A 50 18.88 9.23 5.36
C ARG A 50 19.29 8.33 6.52
N ILE A 51 18.32 7.97 7.36
CA ILE A 51 18.47 7.01 8.45
C ILE A 51 18.37 5.58 7.87
N PRO A 52 19.41 4.73 8.00
CA PRO A 52 19.38 3.36 7.52
C PRO A 52 18.24 2.55 8.15
N GLN A 53 17.55 1.77 7.32
CA GLN A 53 16.51 0.83 7.77
C GLN A 53 17.14 -0.54 8.05
N ILE A 54 16.70 -1.20 9.13
CA ILE A 54 17.08 -2.58 9.53
C ILE A 54 16.03 -3.60 9.09
#